data_AF-A0A7W5ZLR7-F1
#
_entry.id   AF-A0A7W5ZLR7-F1
#
_cell.length_a   1.000
_cell.length_b   1.000
_cell.length_c   1.000
_cell.angle_alpha   90.00
_cell.angle_beta   90.00
_cell.angle_gamma   90.00
#
_symmetry.space_group_name_H-M   'P 1'
#
loop_
_entity.id
_entity.type
_entity.pdbx_description
1 polymer ?
#
loop_
_entity_poly.entity_id
_entity_poly.type
_entity_poly.pdbx_seq_one_letter_code
_entity_poly.pdbx_strand_id
1 'polypeptide(L)'
;MIVLTVLVALQKGKVTEEELLQQKVELLKRLVSKGFSRGKIEALMGFLKLYVRFGKRENDVKFDEAIELLLNKPKETMGIVEFVLERERRLGEKRGLVKGEKKGIEKGIEKGVERGIEQGIETQKLHFVTTLLSETDFDDAKIASLADVTVETVQKLRKEK
;
A
#
# COMPACT_ATOMS: atom_id res chain seq x y z
N MET A 1 24.61 9.25 16.00
CA MET A 1 25.42 9.46 17.22
C MET A 1 24.78 10.41 18.22
N ILE A 2 24.31 11.61 17.84
CA ILE A 2 23.82 12.65 18.79
C ILE A 2 22.72 12.15 19.75
N VAL A 3 21.69 11.45 19.25
CA VAL A 3 20.58 10.96 20.10
C VAL A 3 21.05 9.93 21.14
N LEU A 4 21.94 9.02 20.76
CA LEU A 4 22.55 8.06 21.68
C LEU A 4 23.44 8.77 22.71
N THR A 5 24.19 9.78 22.29
CA THR A 5 25.04 10.57 23.20
C THR A 5 24.20 11.31 24.24
N VAL A 6 23.07 11.91 23.83
CA VAL A 6 22.13 12.60 24.73
C VAL A 6 21.47 11.59 25.69
N LEU A 7 21.03 10.43 25.21
CA LEU A 7 20.46 9.37 26.04
C LEU A 7 21.46 8.87 27.10
N VAL A 8 22.71 8.63 26.69
CA VAL A 8 23.80 8.18 27.59
C VAL A 8 24.17 9.27 28.61
N ALA A 9 24.10 10.55 28.24
CA ALA A 9 24.36 11.65 29.15
C ALA A 9 23.23 11.84 30.19
N LEU A 10 21.97 11.61 29.78
CA LEU A 10 20.82 11.60 30.68
C LEU A 10 20.88 10.43 31.67
N GLN A 11 21.21 9.23 31.21
CA GLN A 11 21.39 8.05 32.08
C GLN A 11 22.52 8.22 33.10
N LYS A 12 23.52 9.07 32.80
CA LYS A 12 24.62 9.41 33.70
C LYS A 12 24.33 10.62 34.60
N GLY A 13 23.12 11.19 34.55
CA GLY A 13 22.73 12.36 35.35
C GLY A 13 23.51 13.64 35.03
N LYS A 14 24.16 13.71 33.86
CA LYS A 14 25.03 14.84 33.48
C LYS A 14 24.29 15.98 32.78
N VAL A 15 23.02 15.79 32.46
CA VAL A 15 22.19 16.76 31.74
C VAL A 15 20.91 16.97 32.54
N THR A 16 20.62 18.22 32.89
CA THR A 16 19.38 18.56 33.59
C THR A 16 18.18 18.50 32.64
N GLU A 17 16.96 18.37 33.17
CA GLU A 17 15.77 18.35 32.31
C GLU A 17 15.57 19.67 31.53
N GLU A 18 15.99 20.79 32.12
CA GLU A 18 15.93 22.11 31.50
C GLU A 18 16.89 22.21 30.32
N GLU A 19 18.13 21.74 30.48
CA GLU A 19 19.11 21.64 29.40
C GLU A 19 18.63 20.72 28.28
N LEU A 20 18.01 19.59 28.63
CA LEU A 20 17.44 18.67 27.65
C LEU A 20 16.34 19.34 26.82
N LEU A 21 15.44 20.09 27.48
CA LEU A 21 14.38 20.83 26.81
C LEU A 21 14.97 21.89 25.87
N GLN A 22 15.95 22.66 26.34
CA GLN A 22 16.65 23.67 25.53
C GLN A 22 17.31 23.04 24.29
N GLN A 23 18.00 21.91 24.44
CA GLN A 23 18.64 21.23 23.32
C GLN A 23 17.64 20.75 22.27
N LYS A 24 16.49 20.21 22.68
CA LYS A 24 15.44 19.80 21.74
C LYS A 24 14.83 20.98 21.00
N VAL A 25 14.58 22.09 21.70
CA VAL A 25 14.05 23.33 21.08
C VAL A 25 15.08 23.96 20.14
N GLU A 26 16.35 23.94 20.49
CA GLU A 26 17.41 24.45 19.62
C GLU A 26 17.54 23.61 18.34
N LEU A 27 17.47 22.28 18.46
CA LEU A 27 17.43 21.39 17.32
C LEU A 27 16.24 21.71 16.39
N LEU A 28 15.05 21.90 16.96
CA LEU A 28 13.87 22.32 16.21
C LEU A 28 14.11 23.63 15.45
N LYS A 29 14.63 24.68 16.11
CA LYS A 29 14.99 25.95 15.45
C LYS A 29 15.99 25.76 14.32
N ARG A 30 17.01 24.92 14.51
CA ARG A 30 18.00 24.58 13.48
C ARG A 30 17.37 23.86 12.28
N LEU A 31 16.37 23.02 12.49
CA LEU A 31 15.68 22.33 11.40
C LEU A 31 14.77 23.28 10.62
N VAL A 32 14.06 24.17 11.31
CA VAL A 32 13.23 25.20 10.68
C VAL A 32 14.09 26.17 9.87
N SER A 33 15.17 26.71 10.46
CA SER A 33 16.08 27.64 9.77
C SER A 33 16.79 27.04 8.55
N LYS A 34 17.06 25.73 8.57
CA LYS A 34 17.62 25.00 7.41
C LYS A 34 16.59 24.70 6.31
N GLY A 35 15.32 25.09 6.48
CA GLY A 35 14.28 24.90 5.47
C GLY A 35 13.83 23.45 5.30
N PHE A 36 13.97 22.60 6.33
CA PHE A 36 13.43 21.24 6.25
C PHE A 36 11.90 21.28 6.12
N SER A 37 11.35 20.34 5.34
CA SER A 37 9.90 20.26 5.19
C SER A 37 9.23 19.94 6.53
N ARG A 38 8.09 20.59 6.78
CA ARG A 38 7.32 20.45 8.03
C ARG A 38 7.13 19.00 8.46
N GLY A 39 6.75 18.14 7.52
CA GLY A 39 6.55 16.71 7.79
C GLY A 39 7.79 15.98 8.29
N LYS A 40 9.00 16.35 7.84
CA LYS A 40 10.26 15.77 8.32
C LYS A 40 10.60 16.26 9.72
N ILE A 41 10.35 17.54 10.01
CA ILE A 41 10.55 18.14 11.34
C ILE A 41 9.62 17.46 12.35
N GLU A 42 8.33 17.33 12.02
CA GLU A 42 7.32 16.69 12.88
C GLU A 42 7.67 15.22 13.17
N ALA A 43 8.09 14.46 12.16
CA ALA A 43 8.51 13.07 12.36
C ALA A 43 9.72 12.96 13.30
N LEU A 44 10.72 13.84 13.14
CA LEU A 44 11.92 13.84 13.97
C LEU A 44 11.62 14.28 15.41
N MET A 45 10.79 15.31 15.60
CA MET A 45 10.39 15.76 16.95
C MET A 45 9.52 14.72 17.65
N GLY A 46 8.60 14.08 16.92
CA GLY A 46 7.81 12.96 17.42
C GLY A 46 8.68 11.78 17.86
N PHE A 47 9.68 11.41 17.05
CA PHE A 47 10.68 10.41 17.43
C PHE A 47 11.42 10.80 18.72
N LEU A 48 11.91 12.04 18.82
CA LEU A 48 12.62 12.50 20.01
C LEU A 48 11.74 12.51 21.27
N LYS A 49 10.45 12.80 21.14
CA LYS A 49 9.49 12.73 22.25
C LYS A 49 9.27 11.28 22.73
N LEU A 50 9.21 10.32 21.80
CA LEU A 50 9.02 8.90 22.13
C LEU A 50 10.26 8.23 22.73
N TYR A 51 11.45 8.55 22.18
CA TYR A 51 12.72 7.89 22.55
C TYR A 51 13.47 8.60 23.69
N VAL A 52 13.29 9.91 23.85
CA VAL A 52 13.94 10.69 24.90
C VAL A 52 12.85 11.37 25.73
N ARG A 53 12.29 10.63 26.69
CA ARG A 53 11.20 11.12 27.54
C ARG A 53 11.71 12.12 28.56
N PHE A 54 10.89 13.12 28.87
CA PHE A 54 11.11 13.94 30.06
C PHE A 54 10.62 13.17 31.30
N GLY A 55 11.24 13.40 32.45
CA GLY A 55 10.73 12.87 33.73
C GLY A 55 9.55 13.69 34.24
N LYS A 56 9.52 14.99 33.97
CA LYS A 56 8.39 15.89 34.28
C LYS A 56 7.51 16.15 33.04
N ARG A 57 6.21 15.91 33.21
CA ARG A 57 5.16 16.20 32.21
C ARG A 57 5.11 17.67 31.78
N GLU A 58 5.49 18.60 32.65
CA GLU A 58 5.58 20.03 32.33
C GLU A 58 6.51 20.32 31.15
N ASN A 59 7.61 19.57 31.03
CA ASN A 59 8.57 19.76 29.95
C ASN A 59 8.07 19.20 28.62
N ASP A 60 7.22 18.17 28.64
CA ASP A 60 6.51 17.70 27.44
C ASP A 60 5.59 18.80 26.90
N VAL A 61 4.83 19.45 27.78
CA VAL A 61 3.91 20.55 27.40
C VAL A 61 4.68 21.73 26.81
N LYS A 62 5.72 22.20 27.50
CA LYS A 62 6.58 23.30 27.00
C LYS A 62 7.23 22.97 25.65
N PHE A 63 7.58 21.71 25.42
CA PHE A 63 8.15 21.28 24.15
C PHE A 63 7.11 21.27 23.04
N ASP A 64 5.90 20.79 23.31
CA ASP A 64 4.79 20.83 22.35
C ASP A 64 4.44 22.28 21.98
N GLU A 65 4.33 23.19 22.97
CA GLU A 65 4.09 24.61 22.75
C GLU A 65 5.17 25.25 21.86
N ALA A 66 6.45 24.93 22.09
CA ALA A 66 7.55 25.43 21.27
C ALA A 66 7.43 24.96 19.80
N ILE A 67 6.91 23.75 19.57
CA ILE A 67 6.70 23.21 18.23
C ILE A 67 5.51 23.88 17.56
N GLU A 68 4.43 24.11 18.28
CA GLU A 68 3.26 24.82 17.77
C GLU A 68 3.60 26.24 17.34
N LEU A 69 4.35 26.97 18.17
CA LEU A 69 4.81 28.33 17.88
C LEU A 69 5.73 28.37 16.66
N LEU A 70 6.71 27.48 16.57
CA LEU A 70 7.71 27.49 15.50
C LEU A 70 7.21 26.93 14.17
N LEU A 71 6.16 26.10 14.18
CA LEU A 71 5.52 25.57 12.98
C LEU A 71 4.21 26.27 12.61
N ASN A 72 3.83 27.32 13.36
CA ASN A 72 2.60 28.10 13.19
C ASN A 72 1.34 27.20 13.13
N LYS A 73 1.17 26.33 14.13
CA LYS A 73 0.00 25.44 14.24
C LYS A 73 -1.20 26.16 14.86
N PRO A 74 -2.43 25.89 14.40
CA PRO A 74 -3.64 26.29 15.12
C PRO A 74 -3.77 25.49 16.43
N LYS A 75 -4.18 26.20 17.49
CA LYS A 75 -4.23 25.79 18.91
C LYS A 75 -5.12 24.58 19.24
N GLU A 76 -5.88 24.09 18.27
CA GLU A 76 -6.85 22.98 18.43
C GLU A 76 -6.35 21.65 17.85
N THR A 77 -5.07 21.56 17.47
CA THR A 77 -4.55 20.39 16.77
C THR A 77 -4.00 19.32 17.70
N MET A 78 -4.31 18.06 17.34
CA MET A 78 -3.73 16.84 17.87
C MET A 78 -2.22 16.98 18.17
N GLY A 79 -1.77 16.42 19.31
CA GLY A 79 -0.36 16.36 19.68
C GLY A 79 0.50 15.72 18.59
N ILE A 80 1.82 15.95 18.63
CA ILE A 80 2.72 15.56 17.53
C ILE A 80 2.76 14.04 17.33
N VAL A 81 2.69 13.29 18.44
CA VAL A 81 2.66 11.82 18.39
C VAL A 81 1.41 11.36 17.67
N GLU A 82 0.26 11.88 18.09
CA GLU A 82 -1.03 11.56 17.51
C GLU A 82 -1.11 11.99 16.04
N PHE A 83 -0.56 13.16 15.68
CA PHE A 83 -0.47 13.62 14.30
C PHE A 83 0.38 12.68 13.42
N VAL A 84 1.55 12.24 13.91
CA VAL A 84 2.41 11.30 13.18
C VAL A 84 1.70 9.95 13.02
N LEU A 85 1.05 9.45 14.08
CA LEU A 85 0.29 8.19 14.03
C LEU A 85 -0.89 8.26 13.06
N GLU A 86 -1.68 9.34 13.11
CA GLU A 86 -2.80 9.60 12.19
C GLU A 86 -2.32 9.64 10.74
N ARG A 87 -1.18 10.28 10.48
CA ARG A 87 -0.59 10.37 9.15
C ARG A 87 -0.16 9.00 8.64
N GLU A 88 0.56 8.22 9.44
CA GLU A 88 0.99 6.88 9.07
C GLU A 88 -0.21 5.95 8.85
N ARG A 89 -1.26 6.05 9.68
CA ARG A 89 -2.52 5.33 9.49
C ARG A 89 -3.13 5.63 8.12
N ARG A 90 -3.29 6.91 7.78
CA ARG A 90 -3.84 7.34 6.47
C ARG A 90 -2.98 6.87 5.29
N LEU A 91 -1.66 6.90 5.43
CA LEU A 91 -0.75 6.39 4.40
C LEU A 91 -0.87 4.86 4.25
N GLY A 92 -1.00 4.14 5.36
CA GLY A 92 -1.24 2.71 5.39
C GLY A 92 -2.55 2.32 4.70
N GLU A 93 -3.65 3.02 5.03
CA GLU A 93 -4.97 2.83 4.41
C GLU A 93 -4.92 3.06 2.90
N LYS A 94 -4.31 4.18 2.45
CA LYS A 94 -4.16 4.48 1.02
C LYS A 94 -3.35 3.39 0.29
N ARG A 95 -2.22 2.95 0.87
CA ARG A 95 -1.40 1.88 0.28
C ARG A 95 -2.17 0.56 0.23
N GLY A 96 -2.93 0.25 1.27
CA GLY A 96 -3.78 -0.94 1.34
C GLY A 96 -4.83 -0.94 0.25
N LEU A 97 -5.53 0.18 0.06
CA LEU A 97 -6.57 0.34 -0.95
C LEU A 97 -6.01 0.18 -2.37
N VAL A 98 -4.93 0.90 -2.71
CA VAL A 98 -4.28 0.80 -4.02
C VAL A 98 -3.78 -0.63 -4.31
N LYS A 99 -3.19 -1.28 -3.32
CA LYS A 99 -2.69 -2.66 -3.46
C LYS A 99 -3.84 -3.66 -3.62
N GLY A 100 -4.96 -3.45 -2.91
CA GLY A 100 -6.16 -4.26 -3.01
C GLY A 100 -6.82 -4.13 -4.39
N GLU A 101 -7.00 -2.90 -4.86
CA GLU A 101 -7.59 -2.59 -6.16
C GLU A 101 -6.77 -3.18 -7.30
N LYS A 102 -5.45 -2.95 -7.32
CA LYS A 102 -4.56 -3.50 -8.35
C LYS A 102 -4.64 -5.03 -8.42
N LYS A 103 -4.60 -5.71 -7.27
CA LYS A 103 -4.72 -7.18 -7.19
C LYS A 103 -6.10 -7.67 -7.62
N GLY A 104 -7.15 -6.92 -7.31
CA GLY A 104 -8.52 -7.25 -7.71
C GLY A 104 -8.69 -7.18 -9.23
N ILE A 105 -8.21 -6.09 -9.85
CA ILE A 105 -8.26 -5.89 -11.30
C ILE A 105 -7.44 -6.97 -12.03
N GLU A 106 -6.21 -7.21 -11.59
CA GLU A 106 -5.32 -8.20 -12.21
C GLU A 106 -5.95 -9.60 -12.21
N LYS A 107 -6.46 -10.05 -11.06
CA LYS A 107 -7.17 -11.35 -10.95
C LYS A 107 -8.47 -11.39 -11.75
N GLY A 108 -9.18 -10.27 -11.84
CA GLY A 108 -10.41 -10.16 -12.60
C GLY A 108 -10.16 -10.29 -14.10
N ILE A 109 -9.15 -9.58 -14.61
CA ILE A 109 -8.75 -9.62 -16.02
C ILE A 109 -8.22 -11.01 -16.37
N GLU A 110 -7.32 -11.58 -15.58
CA GLU A 110 -6.74 -12.90 -15.83
C GLU A 110 -7.85 -13.96 -15.99
N LYS A 111 -8.77 -14.05 -15.02
CA LYS A 111 -9.89 -14.99 -15.08
C LYS A 111 -10.87 -14.71 -16.20
N GLY A 112 -11.09 -13.44 -16.53
CA GLY A 112 -11.98 -13.04 -17.62
C GLY A 112 -11.42 -13.41 -18.98
N VAL A 113 -10.13 -13.16 -19.20
CA VAL A 113 -9.41 -13.49 -20.43
C VAL A 113 -9.29 -14.99 -20.60
N GLU A 114 -8.92 -15.73 -19.56
CA GLU A 114 -8.82 -17.20 -19.60
C GLU A 114 -10.14 -17.83 -20.03
N ARG A 115 -11.25 -17.47 -19.36
CA ARG A 115 -12.59 -17.97 -19.71
C ARG A 115 -13.03 -17.55 -21.10
N GLY A 116 -12.74 -16.32 -21.50
CA GLY A 116 -13.10 -15.81 -22.82
C GLY A 116 -12.36 -16.55 -23.96
N ILE A 117 -11.06 -16.82 -23.76
CA ILE A 117 -10.26 -17.59 -24.72
C ILE A 117 -10.75 -19.04 -24.80
N GLU A 118 -10.99 -19.69 -23.65
CA GLU A 118 -11.49 -21.06 -23.61
C GLU A 118 -12.84 -21.22 -24.32
N GLN A 119 -13.81 -20.35 -24.02
CA GLN A 119 -15.11 -20.33 -24.69
C GLN A 119 -15.01 -20.02 -26.19
N GLY A 120 -14.09 -19.13 -26.57
CA GLY A 120 -13.83 -18.81 -27.97
C GLY A 120 -13.28 -20.01 -28.75
N ILE A 121 -12.31 -20.72 -28.18
CA ILE A 121 -11.73 -21.93 -28.76
C ILE A 121 -12.79 -23.02 -28.91
N GLU A 122 -13.60 -23.27 -27.87
CA GLU A 122 -14.69 -24.27 -27.95
C GLU A 122 -15.70 -23.91 -29.03
N THR A 123 -16.15 -22.65 -29.08
CA THR A 123 -17.11 -22.19 -30.09
C THR A 123 -16.53 -22.34 -31.51
N GLN A 124 -15.25 -22.03 -31.69
CA GLN A 124 -14.57 -22.21 -32.96
C GLN A 124 -14.46 -23.70 -33.35
N LYS A 125 -14.14 -24.59 -32.41
CA LYS A 125 -14.12 -26.04 -32.65
C LYS A 125 -15.48 -26.54 -33.13
N LEU A 126 -16.57 -26.14 -32.46
CA LEU A 126 -17.94 -26.52 -32.86
C LEU A 126 -18.33 -25.95 -34.23
N HIS A 127 -17.97 -24.70 -34.50
CA HIS A 127 -18.19 -24.10 -35.82
C HIS A 127 -17.44 -24.88 -36.91
N PHE A 128 -16.17 -25.22 -36.66
CA PHE A 128 -15.35 -25.99 -37.59
C PHE A 128 -15.93 -27.38 -37.88
N VAL A 129 -16.43 -28.09 -36.87
CA VAL A 129 -17.18 -29.36 -37.06
C VAL A 129 -18.40 -29.16 -37.95
N THR A 130 -19.15 -28.09 -37.72
CA THR A 130 -20.38 -27.79 -38.47
C THR A 130 -20.08 -27.49 -39.95
N THR A 131 -18.98 -26.77 -40.22
CA THR A 131 -18.48 -26.53 -41.58
C THR A 131 -18.08 -27.84 -42.26
N LEU A 132 -17.29 -28.68 -41.59
CA LEU A 132 -16.87 -29.98 -42.13
C LEU A 132 -18.07 -30.89 -42.45
N LEU A 133 -19.08 -30.94 -41.57
CA LEU A 133 -20.31 -31.70 -41.79
C LEU A 133 -21.21 -31.15 -42.92
N SER A 134 -20.96 -29.94 -43.41
CA SER A 134 -21.75 -29.29 -44.47
C SER A 134 -21.05 -29.31 -45.82
N GLU A 135 -19.72 -29.20 -45.82
CA GLU A 135 -18.92 -29.04 -47.03
C GLU A 135 -18.17 -30.31 -47.45
N THR A 136 -18.13 -31.34 -46.58
CA THR A 136 -17.39 -32.58 -46.83
C THR A 136 -18.23 -33.84 -46.53
N ASP A 137 -17.79 -34.97 -47.07
CA ASP A 137 -18.37 -36.32 -46.89
C ASP A 137 -17.55 -37.19 -45.91
N PHE A 138 -16.73 -36.56 -45.07
CA PHE A 138 -15.88 -37.26 -44.10
C PHE A 138 -16.69 -38.04 -43.06
N ASP A 139 -16.10 -39.15 -42.61
CA ASP A 139 -16.64 -39.93 -41.50
C ASP A 139 -16.48 -39.21 -40.15
N ASP A 140 -17.31 -39.57 -39.17
CA ASP A 140 -17.34 -38.89 -37.87
C ASP A 140 -16.02 -39.02 -37.11
N ALA A 141 -15.28 -40.10 -37.32
CA ALA A 141 -13.96 -40.33 -36.70
C ALA A 141 -12.91 -39.36 -37.25
N LYS A 142 -12.92 -39.10 -38.56
CA LYS A 142 -12.02 -38.18 -39.23
C LYS A 142 -12.34 -36.73 -38.87
N ILE A 143 -13.61 -36.36 -38.80
CA ILE A 143 -14.05 -35.01 -38.37
C ILE A 143 -13.65 -34.76 -36.91
N ALA A 144 -13.89 -35.72 -36.02
CA ALA A 144 -13.49 -35.63 -34.61
C ALA A 144 -11.98 -35.42 -34.45
N SER A 145 -11.18 -36.19 -35.21
CA SER A 145 -9.72 -36.04 -35.22
C SER A 145 -9.25 -34.70 -35.79
N LEU A 146 -9.91 -34.14 -36.79
CA LEU A 146 -9.50 -32.86 -37.41
C LEU A 146 -9.88 -31.65 -36.57
N ALA A 147 -11.02 -31.71 -35.88
CA ALA A 147 -11.54 -30.61 -35.07
C ALA A 147 -11.09 -30.67 -33.59
N ASP A 148 -10.35 -31.71 -33.20
CA ASP A 148 -9.91 -31.94 -31.82
C ASP A 148 -11.09 -31.93 -30.83
N VAL A 149 -12.11 -32.73 -31.17
CA VAL A 149 -13.33 -32.98 -30.38
C VAL A 149 -13.61 -34.47 -30.31
N THR A 150 -14.55 -34.89 -29.45
CA THR A 150 -14.93 -36.31 -29.37
C THR A 150 -15.88 -36.69 -30.50
N VAL A 151 -15.86 -37.97 -30.90
CA VAL A 151 -16.78 -38.53 -31.91
C VAL A 151 -18.24 -38.36 -31.47
N GLU A 152 -18.52 -38.44 -30.17
CA GLU A 152 -19.85 -38.21 -29.60
C GLU A 152 -20.36 -36.80 -29.89
N THR A 153 -19.52 -35.77 -29.78
CA THR A 153 -19.87 -34.38 -30.10
C THR A 153 -20.23 -34.23 -31.58
N VAL A 154 -19.47 -34.86 -32.48
CA VAL A 154 -19.76 -34.86 -33.92
C VAL A 154 -21.09 -35.55 -34.22
N GLN A 155 -21.32 -36.73 -33.63
CA GLN A 155 -22.57 -37.48 -33.79
C GLN A 155 -23.79 -36.71 -33.26
N LYS A 156 -23.63 -35.99 -32.14
CA LYS A 156 -24.69 -35.14 -31.59
C LYS A 156 -25.05 -34.02 -32.56
N LEU A 157 -24.06 -33.28 -33.06
CA LEU A 157 -24.27 -32.20 -34.04
C LEU A 157 -24.86 -32.71 -35.37
N ARG A 158 -24.52 -33.94 -35.78
CA ARG A 158 -25.10 -34.58 -36.97
C ARG A 158 -26.59 -34.94 -36.78
N LYS A 159 -27.03 -35.24 -35.56
CA LYS A 159 -28.43 -35.55 -35.22
C LYS A 159 -29.31 -34.32 -34.98
N GLU A 160 -28.70 -33.19 -34.60
CA GLU A 160 -29.38 -31.91 -34.36
C GLU A 160 -29.59 -31.09 -35.65
N LYS A 161 -29.07 -31.58 -36.78
CA LYS A 161 -29.26 -31.05 -38.13
C LYS A 161 -30.53 -31.62 -38.77
#